data_AF-R6E210-F1
#
_entry.id   AF-R6E210-F1
#
_cell.length_a   1.000
_cell.length_b   1.000
_cell.length_c   1.000
_cell.angle_alpha   90.00
_cell.angle_beta   90.00
_cell.angle_gamma   90.00
#
_symmetry.space_group_name_H-M   'P 1'
#
loop_
_entity.id
_entity.type
_entity.pdbx_description
1 polymer ?
#
loop_
_entity_poly.entity_id
_entity_poly.type
_entity_poly.pdbx_seq_one_letter_code
_entity_poly.pdbx_strand_id
1 'polypeptide(L)' 'MKAIRKKILPIYFDAVESRQKNFEIRKDDDDVQVGDKLVLGEWKENYGYTGRFATRKVKFVLRNVPEYGLKEGYCIIGW' A
#
# COMPACT_ATOMS: atom_id res chain seq x y z
N MET A 1 5.95 -9.88 12.22
CA MET A 1 4.84 -8.96 11.92
C MET A 1 5.30 -7.54 12.19
N LYS A 2 5.63 -6.79 11.15
CA LYS A 2 5.97 -5.36 11.21
C LYS A 2 4.77 -4.49 10.83
N ALA A 3 4.75 -3.24 11.31
CA ALA A 3 3.81 -2.23 10.87
C ALA A 3 4.52 -1.25 9.95
N ILE A 4 4.09 -1.19 8.69
CA ILE A 4 4.70 -0.39 7.62
C ILE A 4 3.77 0.78 7.35
N ARG A 5 4.26 2.01 7.51
CA ARG A 5 3.46 3.24 7.33
C ARG A 5 3.76 3.86 5.99
N LYS A 6 2.71 4.16 5.21
CA LYS A 6 2.83 4.82 3.91
C LYS A 6 1.78 5.93 3.77
N LYS A 7 2.14 6.95 2.99
CA LYS A 7 1.19 7.97 2.52
C LYS A 7 0.31 7.40 1.41
N ILE A 8 -0.91 7.90 1.33
CA ILE A 8 -1.85 7.66 0.23
C ILE A 8 -2.64 8.95 -0.04
N LEU A 9 -2.90 9.25 -1.32
CA LEU A 9 -3.69 10.43 -1.70
C LEU A 9 -5.19 10.19 -1.42
N PRO A 10 -5.99 11.24 -1.16
CA PRO A 10 -7.41 11.10 -0.80
C PRO A 10 -8.23 10.23 -1.76
N ILE A 11 -8.04 10.43 -3.07
CA ILE A 11 -8.78 9.66 -4.10
C ILE A 11 -8.55 8.14 -3.99
N TYR A 12 -7.33 7.72 -3.63
CA TYR A 12 -7.03 6.30 -3.42
C TYR A 12 -7.38 5.84 -2.00
N PHE A 13 -7.31 6.75 -1.02
CA PHE A 13 -7.70 6.45 0.36
C PHE A 13 -9.16 6.01 0.42
N ASP A 14 -10.06 6.76 -0.21
CA ASP A 14 -11.49 6.45 -0.20
C ASP A 14 -11.79 5.12 -0.91
N ALA A 15 -11.06 4.78 -1.97
CA ALA A 15 -11.16 3.49 -2.66
C ALA A 15 -10.64 2.32 -1.79
N VAL A 16 -9.57 2.52 -1.02
CA VAL A 16 -9.07 1.51 -0.08
C VAL A 16 -10.02 1.34 1.11
N GLU A 17 -10.58 2.44 1.61
CA GLU A 17 -11.45 2.43 2.78
C GLU A 17 -12.81 1.79 2.48
N SER A 18 -13.37 2.08 1.31
CA SER A 18 -14.59 1.43 0.79
C SER A 18 -14.39 -0.01 0.31
N ARG A 19 -13.16 -0.56 0.39
CA ARG A 19 -12.79 -1.91 -0.12
C ARG A 19 -12.94 -2.10 -1.62
N GLN A 20 -13.11 -1.03 -2.40
CA GLN A 20 -13.06 -1.11 -3.86
C GLN A 20 -11.64 -1.46 -4.36
N LYS A 21 -10.61 -0.93 -3.68
CA LYS A 21 -9.19 -1.20 -3.95
C LYS A 21 -8.58 -2.06 -2.83
N ASN A 22 -8.21 -3.30 -3.15
CA ASN A 22 -7.64 -4.26 -2.20
C ASN A 22 -6.16 -4.60 -2.47
N PHE A 23 -5.43 -3.67 -3.07
CA PHE A 23 -4.00 -3.81 -3.34
C PHE A 23 -3.27 -2.46 -3.39
N GLU A 24 -1.97 -2.46 -3.13
CA GLU A 24 -1.04 -1.36 -3.43
C GLU A 24 -0.03 -1.80 -4.50
N ILE A 25 0.48 -0.85 -5.28
CA ILE A 25 1.71 -1.03 -6.08
C ILE A 25 2.74 -0.05 -5.51
N ARG A 26 3.92 -0.54 -5.11
CA ARG A 26 4.95 0.25 -4.43
C ARG A 26 6.34 -0.17 -4.89
N LYS A 27 7.31 0.73 -4.73
CA LYS A 27 8.72 0.30 -4.68
C LYS A 27 8.91 -0.65 -3.51
N ASP A 28 9.69 -1.70 -3.71
CA ASP A 28 9.86 -2.78 -2.73
C ASP A 28 10.94 -2.49 -1.68
N ASP A 29 10.99 -1.25 -1.20
CA ASP A 29 12.07 -0.77 -0.31
C ASP A 29 11.90 -1.27 1.15
N ASP A 30 10.68 -1.66 1.55
CA ASP A 30 10.38 -2.09 2.92
C ASP A 30 10.37 -3.61 3.10
N ASP A 31 10.65 -4.38 2.05
CA ASP A 31 10.61 -5.85 2.05
C ASP A 31 9.30 -6.39 2.68
N VAL A 32 8.14 -5.93 2.22
CA VAL A 32 6.85 -6.25 2.86
C VAL A 32 6.59 -7.76 2.85
N GLN A 33 6.21 -8.35 3.98
CA GLN A 33 5.94 -9.78 4.10
C GLN A 33 4.45 -10.06 4.35
N VAL A 34 4.01 -11.26 3.95
CA VAL A 34 2.67 -11.76 4.32
C VAL A 34 2.55 -11.80 5.85
N GLY A 35 1.42 -11.29 6.35
CA GLY A 35 1.16 -11.15 7.78
C GLY A 35 1.54 -9.80 8.38
N ASP A 36 2.27 -8.95 7.66
CA ASP A 36 2.54 -7.58 8.09
C ASP A 36 1.29 -6.69 8.09
N LYS A 37 1.37 -5.55 8.76
CA LYS A 37 0.32 -4.52 8.76
C LYS A 37 0.77 -3.35 7.90
N LEU A 38 0.03 -3.05 6.84
CA LEU A 38 0.17 -1.83 6.06
C LEU A 38 -0.77 -0.76 6.63
N VAL A 39 -0.21 0.36 7.06
CA VAL A 39 -0.95 1.52 7.58
C VAL A 39 -0.84 2.65 6.57
N LEU A 40 -1.96 2.94 5.90
CA LEU A 40 -2.07 3.95 4.88
C LEU A 40 -2.65 5.23 5.51
N GLY A 41 -1.81 6.24 5.69
CA GLY A 41 -2.23 7.55 6.19
C GLY A 41 -2.60 8.47 5.03
N GLU A 42 -3.82 9.00 5.04
CA GLU A 42 -4.25 9.97 4.03
C GLU A 42 -3.38 11.23 4.13
N TRP A 43 -2.83 11.65 3.00
CA TRP A 43 -1.92 12.78 2.91
C TRP A 43 -2.29 13.67 1.73
N LYS A 44 -2.36 14.98 1.98
CA LYS A 44 -2.58 16.04 0.97
C LYS A 44 -1.33 16.91 0.88
N GLU A 45 -0.96 17.32 -0.32
CA GLU A 45 0.28 18.09 -0.53
C GLU A 45 0.32 19.43 0.20
N ASN A 46 -0.82 20.13 0.25
CA ASN A 46 -0.95 21.45 0.87
C ASN A 46 -1.19 21.43 2.39
N TYR A 47 -1.62 20.30 2.95
CA TYR A 47 -2.05 20.20 4.36
C TYR A 47 -1.25 19.18 5.17
N GLY A 48 -0.57 18.25 4.50
CA GLY A 48 0.07 17.13 5.15
C GLY A 48 -0.92 16.00 5.47
N TYR A 49 -0.71 15.32 6.59
CA TYR A 49 -1.59 14.24 7.04
C TYR A 49 -2.93 14.80 7.53
N THR A 50 -4.03 14.21 7.08
CA THR A 50 -5.39 14.64 7.48
C THR A 50 -5.84 14.04 8.81
N GLY A 51 -5.11 13.05 9.33
CA GLY A 51 -5.50 12.25 10.50
C GLY A 51 -6.28 10.97 10.16
N ARG A 52 -6.80 10.84 8.93
CA ARG A 52 -7.43 9.60 8.46
C ARG A 52 -6.36 8.54 8.18
N PHE A 53 -6.62 7.30 8.59
CA PHE A 53 -5.76 6.16 8.27
C PHE A 53 -6.56 4.88 8.06
N ALA A 54 -6.04 4.00 7.21
CA ALA A 54 -6.57 2.66 6.97
C ALA A 54 -5.48 1.63 7.30
N THR A 55 -5.82 0.62 8.11
CA THR A 55 -4.91 -0.50 8.40
C THR A 55 -5.37 -1.74 7.66
N ARG A 56 -4.44 -2.42 6.99
CA ARG A 56 -4.69 -3.65 6.24
C ARG A 56 -3.64 -4.70 6.57
N LYS A 57 -4.07 -5.95 6.79
CA LYS A 57 -3.16 -7.08 7.00
C LYS A 57 -2.77 -7.62 5.64
N VAL A 58 -1.48 -7.65 5.34
CA VAL A 58 -0.96 -8.16 4.07
C VAL A 58 -1.25 -9.66 3.98
N LYS A 59 -1.90 -10.07 2.90
CA LYS A 59 -2.22 -11.47 2.58
C LYS A 59 -1.44 -12.01 1.40
N PHE A 60 -0.96 -11.13 0.52
CA PHE A 60 -0.23 -11.52 -0.67
C PHE A 60 0.81 -10.47 -1.06
N VAL A 61 1.94 -10.89 -1.61
CA VAL A 61 2.92 -9.99 -2.21
C VAL A 61 3.47 -10.60 -3.49
N LEU A 62 3.42 -9.84 -4.59
CA LEU A 62 3.96 -10.21 -5.91
C LEU A 62 5.18 -9.37 -6.23
N ARG A 63 6.24 -10.02 -6.73
CA ARG A 63 7.55 -9.42 -7.05
C ARG A 63 8.15 -10.10 -8.28
N ASN A 64 9.15 -9.48 -8.89
CA ASN A 64 10.03 -10.10 -9.88
C ASN A 64 9.31 -10.78 -11.04
N VAL A 65 8.25 -10.13 -11.53
CA VAL A 65 7.45 -10.61 -12.69
C VAL A 65 7.35 -9.54 -13.79
N PRO A 66 8.47 -9.05 -14.34
CA PRO A 66 8.48 -8.05 -15.40
C PRO A 66 7.72 -8.49 -16.66
N GLU A 67 7.62 -9.78 -16.92
CA GLU A 67 6.87 -10.37 -18.03
C GLU A 67 5.36 -10.07 -17.98
N TYR A 68 4.81 -9.80 -16.78
CA TYR A 68 3.41 -9.39 -16.59
C TYR A 68 3.26 -7.86 -16.44
N GLY A 69 4.31 -7.09 -16.72
CA GLY A 69 4.29 -5.62 -16.70
C GLY A 69 4.62 -4.98 -15.35
N LEU A 70 5.05 -5.75 -14.35
CA LEU A 70 5.53 -5.18 -13.09
C LEU A 70 6.97 -4.69 -13.25
N LYS A 71 7.16 -3.37 -13.17
CA LYS A 71 8.50 -2.77 -13.26
C LYS A 71 9.44 -3.36 -12.19
N GLU A 72 10.67 -3.64 -12.57
CA GLU A 72 11.71 -4.12 -11.66
C GLU A 72 11.88 -3.19 -10.44
N GLY A 73 12.06 -3.78 -9.26
CA GLY A 73 12.12 -3.06 -7.98
C GLY A 73 10.76 -2.60 -7.43
N TYR A 74 9.64 -2.96 -8.08
CA TYR A 74 8.30 -2.76 -7.54
C TYR A 74 7.67 -4.08 -7.08
N CYS A 75 6.73 -3.96 -6.14
CA CYS A 75 5.90 -5.04 -5.66
C CYS A 75 4.42 -4.65 -5.71
N ILE A 76 3.56 -5.68 -5.80
CA ILE A 76 2.11 -5.55 -5.57
C ILE A 76 1.80 -6.19 -4.23
N ILE A 77 1.11 -5.45 -3.36
CA ILE A 77 0.77 -5.88 -2.00
C ILE A 77 -0.75 -6.03 -1.92
N GLY A 78 -1.26 -7.23 -1.68
CA GLY A 78 -2.70 -7.53 -1.54
C GLY A 78 -3.12 -7.82 -0.10
N TRP A 79 -4.37 -7.52 0.26
CA TRP A 79 -4.94 -7.71 1.61
C TRP A 79 -6.43 -8.02 1.65
#